data_AF-A0A352S0L8-F1
#
_entry.id   AF-A0A352S0L8-F1
#
_cell.length_a   1.000
_cell.length_b   1.000
_cell.length_c   1.000
_cell.angle_alpha   90.00
_cell.angle_beta   90.00
_cell.angle_gamma   90.00
#
_symmetry.space_group_name_H-M   'P 1'
#
loop_
_entity.id
_entity.type
_entity.pdbx_description
1 polymer ?
#
loop_
_entity_poly.entity_id
_entity_poly.type
_entity_poly.pdbx_seq_one_letter_code
_entity_poly.pdbx_strand_id
1 'polypeptide(L)'
;NTNSFNTSMSQTANDDGVAGGAAAIFDGQTAATVRLGTGLVGARDVTLAAHDDTLKNRTNASSTVGGIHLLQRVYGIGTRGAEMVQKYLLNSKNGTPKADDRADSDGSPFKLSGALSYIDFSSGATAEVANGVHIDATGNVVVAATVRDAQIHAMSASSADQDTSSGNQNSTTEASVSGAVTLGFYRHDANARVGDGATITAGQFGLLSDVSLPYAFTWGKFDNLDALIAKATATLGFSDQLTGYANASTSAHDGDLGVGGAVSYLDFTNRSRATVGDGASVTVRPSTNGTWGVDLANGTRADFDAAVHVKATMETEGAFSAGNLGLTGNGSGGSGDAASVGGAYNQINFDNSVEARVGR
;
A
#
# COMPACT_ATOMS: atom_id res chain seq x y z
N ASN A 1 -12.52 14.02 -0.49
CA ASN A 1 -12.15 13.12 -1.61
C ASN A 1 -12.09 11.72 -1.03
N THR A 2 -12.73 10.75 -1.68
CA THR A 2 -12.79 9.37 -1.18
C THR A 2 -12.55 8.42 -2.34
N ASN A 3 -11.48 7.61 -2.25
CA ASN A 3 -11.00 6.78 -3.36
C ASN A 3 -10.81 5.33 -2.93
N SER A 4 -10.78 4.43 -3.92
CA SER A 4 -10.49 3.01 -3.73
C SER A 4 -9.83 2.49 -5.00
N PHE A 5 -8.59 2.01 -4.86
CA PHE A 5 -7.76 1.52 -5.96
C PHE A 5 -7.47 0.04 -5.81
N ASN A 6 -7.59 -0.68 -6.92
CA ASN A 6 -7.29 -2.11 -6.98
C ASN A 6 -6.72 -2.46 -8.35
N THR A 7 -5.40 -2.62 -8.40
CA THR A 7 -4.65 -3.07 -9.57
C THR A 7 -4.20 -4.51 -9.33
N SER A 8 -4.52 -5.42 -10.23
CA SER A 8 -4.18 -6.82 -10.06
C SER A 8 -3.88 -7.50 -11.38
N MET A 9 -2.83 -8.32 -11.41
CA MET A 9 -2.50 -9.20 -12.54
C MET A 9 -2.22 -10.60 -12.02
N SER A 10 -2.80 -11.61 -12.66
CA SER A 10 -2.48 -13.01 -12.35
C SER A 10 -2.27 -13.82 -13.62
N GLN A 11 -1.24 -14.67 -13.61
CA GLN A 11 -0.97 -15.64 -14.65
C GLN A 11 -0.81 -17.04 -14.08
N THR A 12 -1.40 -18.02 -14.76
CA THR A 12 -1.19 -19.44 -14.54
C THR A 12 -0.79 -20.06 -15.86
N ALA A 13 0.35 -20.72 -15.89
CA ALA A 13 0.74 -21.61 -16.97
C ALA A 13 0.54 -23.05 -16.46
N ASN A 14 -0.25 -23.85 -17.18
CA ASN A 14 -0.56 -25.23 -16.82
C ASN A 14 0.71 -26.11 -16.86
N ASP A 15 0.56 -27.42 -16.64
CA ASP A 15 1.64 -28.41 -16.55
C ASP A 15 2.60 -28.37 -17.74
N ASP A 16 2.06 -28.05 -18.92
CA ASP A 16 2.79 -27.88 -20.18
C ASP A 16 3.54 -26.53 -20.30
N GLY A 17 3.19 -25.57 -19.47
CA GLY A 17 3.74 -24.22 -19.48
C GLY A 17 5.17 -24.19 -18.95
N VAL A 18 6.08 -23.57 -19.68
CA VAL A 18 7.50 -23.45 -19.29
C VAL A 18 7.83 -22.13 -18.59
N ALA A 19 7.01 -21.10 -18.78
CA ALA A 19 7.24 -19.78 -18.22
C ALA A 19 5.95 -18.99 -17.95
N GLY A 20 5.99 -18.16 -16.91
CA GLY A 20 4.91 -17.27 -16.49
C GLY A 20 5.47 -15.99 -15.85
N GLY A 21 4.85 -14.86 -16.16
CA GLY A 21 5.20 -13.54 -15.68
C GLY A 21 3.96 -12.67 -15.46
N ALA A 22 3.78 -12.18 -14.24
CA ALA A 22 2.74 -11.20 -13.93
C ALA A 22 3.35 -9.89 -13.47
N ALA A 23 2.86 -8.77 -14.01
CA ALA A 23 3.24 -7.45 -13.57
C ALA A 23 1.99 -6.61 -13.30
N ALA A 24 1.94 -5.98 -12.12
CA ALA A 24 0.92 -5.02 -11.75
C ALA A 24 1.61 -3.69 -11.41
N ILE A 25 1.22 -2.64 -12.11
CA ILE A 25 1.83 -1.31 -11.99
C ILE A 25 0.70 -0.33 -11.72
N PHE A 26 0.80 0.40 -10.61
CA PHE A 26 -0.09 1.49 -10.27
C PHE A 26 0.70 2.78 -10.09
N ASP A 27 0.24 3.82 -10.76
CA ASP A 27 0.71 5.20 -10.59
C ASP A 27 -0.54 6.04 -10.34
N GLY A 28 -0.60 6.70 -9.18
CA GLY A 28 -1.79 7.39 -8.74
C GLY A 28 -1.49 8.66 -7.96
N GLN A 29 -2.28 9.70 -8.23
CA GLN A 29 -2.24 10.94 -7.47
C GLN A 29 -3.66 11.37 -7.08
N THR A 30 -3.85 11.68 -5.81
CA THR A 30 -5.10 12.23 -5.28
C THR A 30 -4.80 13.50 -4.50
N ALA A 31 -5.75 14.45 -4.54
CA ALA A 31 -5.63 15.69 -3.81
C ALA A 31 -7.01 16.23 -3.42
N ALA A 32 -7.11 16.80 -2.23
CA ALA A 32 -8.25 17.59 -1.77
C ALA A 32 -7.76 18.97 -1.33
N THR A 33 -8.39 20.03 -1.83
CA THR A 33 -8.03 21.40 -1.44
C THR A 33 -9.27 22.21 -1.13
N VAL A 34 -9.25 22.89 0.01
CA VAL A 34 -10.22 23.93 0.37
C VAL A 34 -9.47 25.20 0.73
N ARG A 35 -9.91 26.32 0.17
CA ARG A 35 -9.30 27.63 0.43
C ARG A 35 -10.38 28.68 0.65
N LEU A 36 -10.29 29.39 1.75
CA LEU A 36 -11.05 30.62 1.97
C LEU A 36 -10.22 31.81 1.52
N GLY A 37 -10.58 32.37 0.38
CA GLY A 37 -9.90 33.53 -0.22
C GLY A 37 -10.48 34.89 0.16
N THR A 38 -11.64 34.92 0.81
CA THR A 38 -12.37 36.16 1.15
C THR A 38 -12.82 36.14 2.60
N GLY A 39 -12.99 37.31 3.19
CA GLY A 39 -13.48 37.44 4.56
C GLY A 39 -14.90 36.91 4.75
N LEU A 40 -15.20 36.49 5.97
CA LEU A 40 -16.52 36.01 6.42
C LEU A 40 -16.90 36.78 7.69
N VAL A 41 -18.05 37.44 7.70
CA VAL A 41 -18.55 38.20 8.86
C VAL A 41 -19.95 37.75 9.20
N GLY A 42 -20.23 37.53 10.48
CA GLY A 42 -21.54 37.11 10.97
C GLY A 42 -21.84 35.62 10.78
N ALA A 43 -20.81 34.81 10.51
CA ALA A 43 -20.96 33.36 10.47
C ALA A 43 -21.26 32.81 11.88
N ARG A 44 -22.04 31.74 11.97
CA ARG A 44 -22.16 30.99 13.22
C ARG A 44 -20.89 30.16 13.43
N ASP A 45 -20.74 29.09 12.68
CA ASP A 45 -19.54 28.25 12.70
C ASP A 45 -18.88 28.28 11.31
N VAL A 46 -17.56 28.16 11.26
CA VAL A 46 -16.77 28.10 10.02
C VAL A 46 -15.87 26.88 10.07
N THR A 47 -16.09 25.94 9.16
CA THR A 47 -15.25 24.74 9.02
C THR A 47 -14.68 24.67 7.62
N LEU A 48 -13.36 24.80 7.50
CA LEU A 48 -12.60 24.50 6.30
C LEU A 48 -12.01 23.12 6.46
N ALA A 49 -12.55 22.13 5.77
CA ALA A 49 -12.05 20.77 5.87
C ALA A 49 -11.69 20.20 4.49
N ALA A 50 -10.42 19.84 4.31
CA ALA A 50 -9.95 19.07 3.18
C ALA A 50 -9.64 17.64 3.65
N HIS A 51 -10.28 16.67 3.01
CA HIS A 51 -10.10 15.25 3.31
C HIS A 51 -9.70 14.51 2.05
N ASP A 52 -8.62 13.73 2.12
CA ASP A 52 -8.25 12.77 1.08
C ASP A 52 -8.18 11.38 1.70
N ASP A 53 -9.27 10.61 1.53
CA ASP A 53 -9.47 9.30 2.13
C ASP A 53 -9.36 8.20 1.07
N THR A 54 -8.23 7.51 1.03
CA THR A 54 -8.07 6.28 0.26
C THR A 54 -8.48 5.10 1.14
N LEU A 55 -9.60 4.47 0.82
CA LEU A 55 -10.17 3.37 1.61
C LEU A 55 -9.48 2.03 1.33
N LYS A 56 -8.87 1.91 0.15
CA LYS A 56 -8.14 0.75 -0.32
C LYS A 56 -7.10 1.18 -1.35
N ASN A 57 -5.87 0.72 -1.18
CA ASN A 57 -4.77 0.97 -2.11
C ASN A 57 -4.00 -0.31 -2.40
N ARG A 58 -4.54 -1.14 -3.32
CA ARG A 58 -4.04 -2.49 -3.58
C ARG A 58 -3.40 -2.62 -4.96
N THR A 59 -2.16 -3.08 -4.99
CA THR A 59 -1.45 -3.51 -6.20
C THR A 59 -0.88 -4.91 -6.02
N ASN A 60 -1.35 -5.87 -6.82
CA ASN A 60 -1.01 -7.28 -6.66
C ASN A 60 -0.59 -7.94 -7.99
N ALA A 61 0.54 -8.65 -8.00
CA ALA A 61 0.93 -9.50 -9.10
C ALA A 61 1.17 -10.93 -8.65
N SER A 62 0.59 -11.90 -9.35
CA SER A 62 0.82 -13.33 -9.08
C SER A 62 1.12 -14.14 -10.33
N SER A 63 2.13 -15.01 -10.29
CA SER A 63 2.47 -15.92 -11.38
C SER A 63 2.68 -17.35 -10.88
N THR A 64 2.08 -18.31 -11.59
CA THR A 64 2.20 -19.75 -11.32
C THR A 64 2.58 -20.48 -12.60
N VAL A 65 3.53 -21.40 -12.53
CA VAL A 65 3.91 -22.29 -13.63
C VAL A 65 3.98 -23.72 -13.14
N GLY A 66 3.37 -24.67 -13.87
CA GLY A 66 3.28 -26.08 -13.53
C GLY A 66 1.98 -26.45 -12.80
N GLY A 67 1.84 -27.72 -12.41
CA GLY A 67 0.63 -28.33 -11.81
C GLY A 67 0.24 -27.87 -10.40
N ILE A 68 0.67 -26.67 -10.03
CA ILE A 68 0.20 -26.00 -8.82
C ILE A 68 -1.23 -25.51 -9.04
N HIS A 69 -2.19 -26.31 -8.59
CA HIS A 69 -3.59 -25.90 -8.40
C HIS A 69 -3.79 -24.90 -7.23
N LEU A 70 -2.71 -24.46 -6.55
CA LEU A 70 -2.80 -23.90 -5.19
C LEU A 70 -2.83 -22.37 -5.06
N LEU A 71 -2.47 -21.58 -6.08
CA LEU A 71 -2.52 -20.10 -5.98
C LEU A 71 -3.93 -19.52 -6.20
N GLN A 72 -4.93 -20.36 -6.49
CA GLN A 72 -6.36 -20.00 -6.57
C GLN A 72 -6.93 -19.32 -5.31
N ARG A 73 -6.23 -19.31 -4.17
CA ARG A 73 -6.70 -18.63 -2.95
C ARG A 73 -6.42 -17.12 -2.94
N VAL A 74 -5.48 -16.63 -3.75
CA VAL A 74 -5.30 -15.19 -4.01
C VAL A 74 -6.42 -14.64 -4.92
N TYR A 75 -7.17 -15.53 -5.61
CA TYR A 75 -8.19 -15.20 -6.62
C TYR A 75 -9.56 -14.75 -6.06
N GLY A 76 -9.72 -14.59 -4.74
CA GLY A 76 -11.01 -14.21 -4.16
C GLY A 76 -11.51 -12.79 -4.50
N ILE A 77 -10.69 -11.92 -5.11
CA ILE A 77 -11.03 -10.50 -5.29
C ILE A 77 -10.54 -9.99 -6.67
N GLY A 78 -11.45 -9.92 -7.64
CA GLY A 78 -11.32 -9.11 -8.86
C GLY A 78 -10.91 -9.88 -10.11
N THR A 79 -11.88 -10.22 -10.96
CA THR A 79 -11.68 -10.93 -12.23
C THR A 79 -11.62 -9.98 -13.43
N ARG A 80 -10.94 -10.45 -14.49
CA ARG A 80 -10.98 -10.02 -15.91
C ARG A 80 -10.26 -8.72 -16.28
N GLY A 81 -9.15 -8.91 -17.02
CA GLY A 81 -8.72 -7.98 -18.06
C GLY A 81 -7.28 -7.47 -17.88
N ALA A 82 -6.40 -7.87 -18.81
CA ALA A 82 -5.67 -6.92 -19.66
C ALA A 82 -4.81 -7.72 -20.65
N GLU A 83 -5.20 -7.69 -21.92
CA GLU A 83 -4.41 -8.13 -23.09
C GLU A 83 -3.16 -7.26 -23.26
N MET A 84 -2.21 -7.22 -22.32
CA MET A 84 -1.04 -6.32 -22.43
C MET A 84 0.14 -6.73 -21.55
N VAL A 85 0.71 -7.91 -21.76
CA VAL A 85 2.18 -8.02 -21.70
C VAL A 85 2.71 -7.63 -23.08
N GLN A 86 2.37 -6.42 -23.53
CA GLN A 86 2.67 -5.91 -24.88
C GLN A 86 4.19 -5.77 -25.14
N LYS A 87 5.03 -6.18 -24.18
CA LYS A 87 6.47 -6.13 -24.27
C LYS A 87 7.13 -7.19 -23.36
N TYR A 88 7.94 -8.15 -23.78
CA TYR A 88 8.45 -8.55 -25.11
C TYR A 88 8.41 -7.47 -26.21
N LEU A 89 9.09 -6.33 -26.20
CA LEU A 89 10.11 -5.70 -25.36
C LEU A 89 10.59 -4.49 -26.22
N LEU A 90 9.67 -3.62 -26.70
CA LEU A 90 9.91 -2.40 -27.52
C LEU A 90 10.76 -2.53 -28.81
N ASN A 91 11.31 -3.70 -29.18
CA ASN A 91 12.17 -3.81 -30.36
C ASN A 91 12.28 -5.25 -30.87
N SER A 92 11.17 -5.89 -31.23
CA SER A 92 11.23 -7.00 -32.18
C SER A 92 10.47 -6.60 -33.44
N LYS A 93 11.22 -6.24 -34.47
CA LYS A 93 10.69 -6.00 -35.81
C LYS A 93 10.24 -7.34 -36.40
N ASN A 94 9.02 -7.30 -36.95
CA ASN A 94 8.41 -8.24 -37.90
C ASN A 94 7.86 -9.55 -37.34
N GLY A 95 6.53 -9.65 -37.43
CA GLY A 95 5.80 -10.92 -37.45
C GLY A 95 4.84 -11.06 -36.28
N THR A 96 3.54 -11.14 -36.58
CA THR A 96 2.55 -11.71 -35.66
C THR A 96 3.06 -13.06 -35.15
N PRO A 97 3.23 -13.28 -33.83
CA PRO A 97 3.65 -14.57 -33.33
C PRO A 97 2.54 -15.57 -33.60
N LYS A 98 2.78 -16.49 -34.53
CA LYS A 98 2.09 -17.78 -34.52
C LYS A 98 2.65 -18.57 -33.35
N ALA A 99 1.79 -19.23 -32.58
CA ALA A 99 2.21 -20.27 -31.66
C ALA A 99 3.12 -21.24 -32.45
N ASP A 100 4.33 -21.44 -31.96
CA ASP A 100 5.28 -22.35 -32.58
C ASP A 100 4.82 -23.78 -32.26
N ASP A 101 4.50 -24.53 -33.30
CA ASP A 101 4.09 -25.94 -33.21
C ASP A 101 5.26 -26.86 -32.77
N ARG A 102 6.42 -26.29 -32.37
CA ARG A 102 7.55 -26.97 -31.73
C ARG A 102 7.64 -26.77 -30.21
N ALA A 103 6.66 -26.11 -29.58
CA ALA A 103 6.50 -26.17 -28.13
C ALA A 103 5.86 -27.51 -27.73
N ASP A 104 6.55 -28.62 -28.01
CA ASP A 104 6.28 -29.89 -27.34
C ASP A 104 6.72 -29.70 -25.89
N SER A 105 5.74 -29.63 -25.00
CA SER A 105 5.87 -29.34 -23.57
C SER A 105 6.29 -30.55 -22.74
N ASP A 106 6.23 -31.74 -23.33
CA ASP A 106 6.76 -32.99 -22.76
C ASP A 106 8.30 -33.01 -22.87
N GLY A 107 8.98 -32.35 -21.94
CA GLY A 107 10.44 -32.46 -21.77
C GLY A 107 11.24 -31.16 -21.73
N SER A 108 10.63 -30.02 -21.37
CA SER A 108 11.41 -28.80 -21.11
C SER A 108 12.13 -28.89 -19.76
N PRO A 109 13.48 -28.81 -19.71
CA PRO A 109 14.24 -28.98 -18.48
C PRO A 109 14.17 -27.77 -17.53
N PHE A 110 13.29 -26.80 -17.79
CA PHE A 110 13.15 -25.61 -16.94
C PHE A 110 11.70 -25.10 -16.85
N LYS A 111 11.35 -24.61 -15.64
CA LYS A 111 10.12 -23.87 -15.32
C LYS A 111 10.49 -22.55 -14.66
N LEU A 112 9.96 -21.44 -15.18
CA LEU A 112 10.27 -20.09 -14.68
C LEU A 112 9.01 -19.31 -14.35
N SER A 113 8.92 -18.78 -13.13
CA SER A 113 7.84 -17.90 -12.71
C SER A 113 8.36 -16.57 -12.18
N GLY A 114 7.69 -15.47 -12.52
CA GLY A 114 8.03 -14.13 -12.06
C GLY A 114 6.82 -13.28 -11.71
N ALA A 115 6.87 -12.53 -10.62
CA ALA A 115 5.85 -11.57 -10.25
C ALA A 115 6.46 -10.22 -9.85
N LEU A 116 5.91 -9.13 -10.39
CA LEU A 116 6.31 -7.75 -10.08
C LEU A 116 5.09 -6.92 -9.69
N SER A 117 5.13 -6.34 -8.50
CA SER A 117 4.19 -5.30 -8.08
C SER A 117 4.94 -3.99 -7.90
N TYR A 118 4.48 -2.94 -8.57
CA TYR A 118 5.01 -1.60 -8.47
C TYR A 118 3.90 -0.61 -8.15
N ILE A 119 4.10 0.21 -7.13
CA ILE A 119 3.20 1.30 -6.78
C ILE A 119 3.96 2.59 -6.52
N ASP A 120 3.58 3.66 -7.21
CA ASP A 120 3.91 5.04 -6.85
C ASP A 120 2.59 5.76 -6.59
N PHE A 121 2.39 6.20 -5.35
CA PHE A 121 1.15 6.83 -4.94
C PHE A 121 1.41 8.10 -4.14
N SER A 122 0.74 9.18 -4.53
CA SER A 122 0.75 10.45 -3.81
C SER A 122 -0.65 10.88 -3.43
N SER A 123 -0.88 11.14 -2.15
CA SER A 123 -2.14 11.67 -1.62
C SER A 123 -1.89 12.97 -0.86
N GLY A 124 -2.82 13.91 -0.98
CA GLY A 124 -2.65 15.25 -0.42
C GLY A 124 -3.94 15.89 0.04
N ALA A 125 -3.89 16.56 1.19
CA ALA A 125 -4.98 17.39 1.69
C ALA A 125 -4.46 18.78 2.06
N THR A 126 -5.10 19.84 1.58
CA THR A 126 -4.75 21.21 1.94
C THR A 126 -5.98 22.01 2.34
N ALA A 127 -5.98 22.53 3.56
CA ALA A 127 -7.01 23.45 4.06
C ALA A 127 -6.38 24.78 4.42
N GLU A 128 -6.84 25.86 3.79
CA GLU A 128 -6.18 27.16 3.91
C GLU A 128 -7.16 28.32 4.15
N VAL A 129 -6.85 29.15 5.15
CA VAL A 129 -7.32 30.55 5.20
C VAL A 129 -6.25 31.41 4.54
N ALA A 130 -6.61 32.17 3.51
CA ALA A 130 -5.62 32.96 2.76
C ALA A 130 -5.07 34.13 3.58
N ASN A 131 -3.95 34.70 3.10
CA ASN A 131 -3.30 35.86 3.74
C ASN A 131 -4.27 37.05 3.84
N GLY A 132 -4.20 37.77 4.97
CA GLY A 132 -5.00 38.98 5.22
C GLY A 132 -6.52 38.76 5.32
N VAL A 133 -6.99 37.50 5.33
CA VAL A 133 -8.42 37.20 5.42
C VAL A 133 -8.93 37.51 6.82
N HIS A 134 -10.08 38.17 6.89
CA HIS A 134 -10.79 38.44 8.14
C HIS A 134 -11.97 37.48 8.32
N ILE A 135 -12.00 36.74 9.43
CA ILE A 135 -13.11 35.89 9.84
C ILE A 135 -13.67 36.46 11.16
N ASP A 136 -14.96 36.78 11.19
CA ASP A 136 -15.71 37.06 12.41
C ASP A 136 -16.89 36.08 12.51
N ALA A 137 -16.68 35.04 13.32
CA ALA A 137 -17.64 34.01 13.63
C ALA A 137 -18.08 34.12 15.10
N THR A 138 -19.37 33.89 15.33
CA THR A 138 -19.97 33.86 16.69
C THR A 138 -19.71 32.54 17.42
N GLY A 139 -19.53 31.47 16.67
CA GLY A 139 -19.18 30.11 17.09
C GLY A 139 -17.79 29.71 16.61
N ASN A 140 -17.57 28.42 16.38
CA ASN A 140 -16.23 27.86 16.24
C ASN A 140 -15.65 28.02 14.84
N VAL A 141 -14.32 28.17 14.76
CA VAL A 141 -13.57 28.18 13.50
C VAL A 141 -12.61 26.99 13.50
N VAL A 142 -12.76 26.11 12.52
CA VAL A 142 -11.89 24.94 12.33
C VAL A 142 -11.29 24.95 10.93
N VAL A 143 -9.99 24.72 10.86
CA VAL A 143 -9.26 24.49 9.62
C VAL A 143 -8.58 23.13 9.74
N ALA A 144 -9.01 22.16 8.94
CA ALA A 144 -8.59 20.77 9.05
C ALA A 144 -8.15 20.21 7.69
N ALA A 145 -6.95 19.65 7.64
CA ALA A 145 -6.45 18.89 6.49
C ALA A 145 -6.13 17.47 6.95
N THR A 146 -6.79 16.47 6.36
CA THR A 146 -6.58 15.06 6.73
C THR A 146 -6.30 14.21 5.51
N VAL A 147 -5.25 13.41 5.58
CA VAL A 147 -4.95 12.35 4.63
C VAL A 147 -5.11 11.01 5.35
N ARG A 148 -5.88 10.11 4.76
CA ARG A 148 -6.01 8.74 5.24
C ARG A 148 -5.75 7.79 4.08
N ASP A 149 -4.83 6.85 4.24
CA ASP A 149 -4.68 5.73 3.32
C ASP A 149 -4.77 4.42 4.09
N ALA A 150 -5.93 3.78 3.96
CA ALA A 150 -6.27 2.54 4.61
C ALA A 150 -6.11 1.36 3.66
N GLN A 151 -5.80 0.19 4.22
CA GLN A 151 -5.65 -1.06 3.46
C GLN A 151 -4.66 -0.94 2.29
N ILE A 152 -3.51 -0.32 2.57
CA ILE A 152 -2.36 -0.35 1.67
C ILE A 152 -1.93 -1.81 1.52
N HIS A 153 -1.88 -2.29 0.29
CA HIS A 153 -1.58 -3.67 -0.07
C HIS A 153 -0.68 -3.72 -1.31
N ALA A 154 0.63 -3.84 -1.11
CA ALA A 154 1.59 -4.06 -2.19
C ALA A 154 2.09 -5.51 -2.16
N MET A 155 1.73 -6.32 -3.16
CA MET A 155 1.90 -7.77 -3.12
C MET A 155 2.49 -8.33 -4.40
N SER A 156 3.52 -9.18 -4.28
CA SER A 156 4.00 -10.01 -5.39
C SER A 156 4.12 -11.46 -4.94
N ALA A 157 3.64 -12.39 -5.76
CA ALA A 157 3.69 -13.82 -5.48
C ALA A 157 4.10 -14.61 -6.72
N SER A 158 5.18 -15.37 -6.64
CA SER A 158 5.62 -16.26 -7.71
C SER A 158 5.73 -17.68 -7.21
N SER A 159 5.33 -18.63 -8.05
CA SER A 159 5.55 -20.05 -7.81
C SER A 159 5.91 -20.79 -9.10
N ALA A 160 6.88 -21.69 -9.02
CA ALA A 160 7.24 -22.62 -10.09
C ALA A 160 7.29 -24.06 -9.54
N ASP A 161 6.69 -24.99 -10.29
CA ASP A 161 6.66 -26.41 -9.97
C ASP A 161 7.06 -27.25 -11.18
N GLN A 162 7.74 -28.34 -10.89
CA GLN A 162 8.10 -29.39 -11.84
C GLN A 162 7.25 -30.60 -11.51
N ASP A 163 6.34 -31.00 -12.39
CA ASP A 163 5.59 -32.25 -12.24
C ASP A 163 6.23 -33.33 -13.13
N THR A 164 6.68 -34.42 -12.54
CA THR A 164 7.42 -35.50 -13.22
C THR A 164 6.50 -36.55 -13.86
N SER A 165 5.31 -36.17 -14.33
CA SER A 165 4.34 -37.16 -14.82
C SER A 165 4.69 -37.77 -16.20
N SER A 166 5.81 -37.41 -16.83
CA SER A 166 6.36 -38.14 -17.98
C SER A 166 7.48 -39.08 -17.52
N GLY A 167 7.19 -40.38 -17.50
CA GLY A 167 8.08 -41.47 -17.07
C GLY A 167 9.29 -41.73 -17.98
N ASN A 168 10.04 -40.70 -18.35
CA ASN A 168 11.23 -40.82 -19.18
C ASN A 168 12.50 -40.67 -18.32
N GLN A 169 13.11 -41.80 -17.97
CA GLN A 169 14.35 -41.89 -17.17
C GLN A 169 15.61 -41.43 -17.93
N ASN A 170 15.55 -40.32 -18.65
CA ASN A 170 16.74 -39.73 -19.25
C ASN A 170 17.07 -38.43 -18.49
N SER A 171 17.89 -38.59 -17.45
CA SER A 171 18.30 -37.53 -16.52
C SER A 171 19.01 -36.38 -17.25
N THR A 172 18.25 -35.38 -17.65
CA THR A 172 18.73 -34.00 -17.82
C THR A 172 18.28 -33.25 -16.58
N THR A 173 19.22 -32.71 -15.79
CA THR A 173 18.92 -31.90 -14.61
C THR A 173 17.88 -30.83 -14.93
N GLU A 174 16.73 -30.87 -14.26
CA GLU A 174 15.66 -29.90 -14.47
C GLU A 174 15.74 -28.80 -13.41
N ALA A 175 15.29 -27.59 -13.76
CA ALA A 175 15.37 -26.43 -12.87
C ALA A 175 14.01 -25.73 -12.70
N SER A 176 13.66 -25.39 -11.46
CA SER A 176 12.48 -24.60 -11.10
C SER A 176 12.92 -23.26 -10.52
N VAL A 177 12.52 -22.15 -11.15
CA VAL A 177 12.94 -20.79 -10.76
C VAL A 177 11.72 -19.93 -10.47
N SER A 178 11.70 -19.29 -9.31
CA SER A 178 10.66 -18.35 -8.90
C SER A 178 11.26 -17.01 -8.42
N GLY A 179 10.69 -15.91 -8.90
CA GLY A 179 11.06 -14.56 -8.48
C GLY A 179 9.84 -13.70 -8.14
N ALA A 180 9.86 -13.00 -7.00
CA ALA A 180 8.81 -12.05 -6.64
C ALA A 180 9.42 -10.72 -6.17
N VAL A 181 9.01 -9.61 -6.75
CA VAL A 181 9.49 -8.28 -6.37
C VAL A 181 8.32 -7.32 -6.16
N THR A 182 8.28 -6.70 -4.98
CA THR A 182 7.32 -5.66 -4.59
C THR A 182 8.09 -4.37 -4.35
N LEU A 183 7.73 -3.32 -5.07
CA LEU A 183 8.27 -1.96 -4.91
C LEU A 183 7.12 -1.00 -4.65
N GLY A 184 7.23 -0.18 -3.63
CA GLY A 184 6.20 0.79 -3.29
C GLY A 184 6.78 2.11 -2.81
N PHE A 185 6.24 3.20 -3.33
CA PHE A 185 6.60 4.56 -2.97
C PHE A 185 5.30 5.31 -2.65
N TYR A 186 5.13 5.69 -1.40
CA TYR A 186 3.93 6.34 -0.90
C TYR A 186 4.28 7.72 -0.37
N ARG A 187 3.56 8.74 -0.83
CA ARG A 187 3.73 10.13 -0.38
C ARG A 187 2.41 10.65 0.15
N HIS A 188 2.40 11.09 1.40
CA HIS A 188 1.22 11.68 2.05
C HIS A 188 1.57 13.09 2.55
N ASP A 189 0.84 14.11 2.11
CA ASP A 189 1.02 15.50 2.58
C ASP A 189 -0.32 16.08 3.05
N ALA A 190 -0.47 16.24 4.36
CA ALA A 190 -1.54 17.02 4.97
C ALA A 190 -1.00 18.39 5.38
N ASN A 191 -1.67 19.44 4.92
CA ASN A 191 -1.28 20.81 5.16
C ASN A 191 -2.48 21.69 5.55
N ALA A 192 -2.57 22.03 6.83
CA ALA A 192 -3.54 22.98 7.34
C ALA A 192 -2.85 24.31 7.63
N ARG A 193 -3.34 25.39 7.03
CA ARG A 193 -2.69 26.70 7.12
C ARG A 193 -3.66 27.85 7.39
N VAL A 194 -3.24 28.74 8.27
CA VAL A 194 -3.74 30.12 8.34
C VAL A 194 -2.68 31.03 7.73
N GLY A 195 -3.08 31.85 6.76
CA GLY A 195 -2.20 32.75 6.04
C GLY A 195 -1.70 33.92 6.88
N ASP A 196 -0.67 34.58 6.39
CA ASP A 196 -0.03 35.70 7.07
C ASP A 196 -1.01 36.89 7.21
N GLY A 197 -0.99 37.57 8.35
CA GLY A 197 -1.85 38.72 8.62
C GLY A 197 -3.36 38.41 8.68
N ALA A 198 -3.77 37.14 8.70
CA ALA A 198 -5.18 36.78 8.84
C ALA A 198 -5.70 37.13 10.24
N THR A 199 -6.92 37.65 10.33
CA THR A 199 -7.55 38.00 11.62
C THR A 199 -8.78 37.13 11.82
N ILE A 200 -8.76 36.28 12.84
CA ILE A 200 -9.83 35.34 13.15
C ILE A 200 -10.42 35.71 14.51
N THR A 201 -11.71 36.01 14.54
CA THR A 201 -12.51 36.12 15.75
C THR A 201 -13.50 34.96 15.77
N ALA A 202 -13.49 34.15 16.83
CA ALA A 202 -14.29 32.93 16.94
C ALA A 202 -14.74 32.70 18.39
N GLY A 203 -15.65 31.75 18.62
CA GLY A 203 -15.88 31.15 19.92
C GLY A 203 -14.65 30.35 20.36
N GLN A 204 -14.24 29.37 19.56
CA GLN A 204 -13.01 28.60 19.69
C GLN A 204 -12.34 28.45 18.31
N PHE A 205 -11.02 28.24 18.30
CA PHE A 205 -10.23 28.08 17.08
C PHE A 205 -9.39 26.80 17.09
N GLY A 206 -9.53 26.00 16.04
CA GLY A 206 -8.79 24.76 15.85
C GLY A 206 -8.10 24.71 14.49
N LEU A 207 -6.80 24.41 14.48
CA LEU A 207 -6.03 24.11 13.28
C LEU A 207 -5.48 22.69 13.39
N LEU A 208 -5.92 21.79 12.50
CA LEU A 208 -5.59 20.38 12.51
C LEU A 208 -4.98 19.95 11.19
N SER A 209 -3.81 19.33 11.25
CA SER A 209 -3.26 18.52 10.16
C SER A 209 -3.12 17.08 10.63
N ASP A 210 -3.54 16.12 9.81
CA ASP A 210 -3.48 14.70 10.16
C ASP A 210 -3.10 13.81 8.97
N VAL A 211 -2.19 12.86 9.20
CA VAL A 211 -1.89 11.77 8.27
C VAL A 211 -2.08 10.45 9.01
N SER A 212 -3.02 9.63 8.55
CA SER A 212 -3.32 8.33 9.18
C SER A 212 -3.20 7.20 8.17
N LEU A 213 -2.28 6.28 8.44
CA LEU A 213 -2.09 5.02 7.69
C LEU A 213 -2.45 3.86 8.61
N PRO A 214 -3.75 3.63 8.90
CA PRO A 214 -4.17 2.68 9.91
C PRO A 214 -3.97 1.25 9.40
N TYR A 215 -3.46 0.39 10.27
CA TYR A 215 -3.38 -1.02 9.96
C TYR A 215 -4.74 -1.69 10.20
N ALA A 216 -5.32 -2.24 9.13
CA ALA A 216 -6.68 -2.78 9.15
C ALA A 216 -6.85 -4.03 10.04
N PHE A 217 -5.75 -4.66 10.47
CA PHE A 217 -5.76 -5.85 11.30
C PHE A 217 -5.22 -5.56 12.70
N THR A 218 -6.12 -5.42 13.68
CA THR A 218 -5.76 -5.51 15.10
C THR A 218 -5.43 -6.95 15.45
N TRP A 219 -4.18 -7.33 15.30
CA TRP A 219 -3.65 -8.49 16.01
C TRP A 219 -3.76 -8.17 17.48
N GLY A 220 -4.53 -8.94 18.24
CA GLY A 220 -4.50 -8.83 19.69
C GLY A 220 -3.04 -8.84 20.13
N LYS A 221 -2.62 -7.80 20.85
CA LYS A 221 -1.24 -7.58 21.34
C LYS A 221 -0.58 -8.93 21.61
N PHE A 222 0.46 -9.25 20.85
CA PHE A 222 1.08 -10.56 20.93
C PHE A 222 1.80 -10.69 22.28
N ASP A 223 1.27 -11.54 23.15
CA ASP A 223 1.83 -11.75 24.48
C ASP A 223 3.25 -12.38 24.42
N ASN A 224 3.57 -13.14 23.36
CA ASN A 224 4.91 -13.68 23.10
C ASN A 224 5.07 -14.27 21.67
N LEU A 225 6.32 -14.59 21.33
CA LEU A 225 6.74 -15.17 20.05
C LEU A 225 6.09 -16.55 19.77
N ASP A 226 5.81 -17.35 20.80
CA ASP A 226 5.19 -18.67 20.64
C ASP A 226 3.73 -18.57 20.22
N ALA A 227 2.99 -17.57 20.73
CA ALA A 227 1.62 -17.27 20.30
C ALA A 227 1.56 -16.75 18.85
N LEU A 228 2.59 -16.01 18.41
CA LEU A 228 2.77 -15.59 17.02
C LEU A 228 3.01 -16.81 16.11
N ILE A 229 3.93 -17.71 16.48
CA ILE A 229 4.26 -18.92 15.71
C ILE A 229 3.07 -19.89 15.66
N ALA A 230 2.37 -20.13 16.78
CA ALA A 230 1.23 -21.04 16.83
C ALA A 230 0.06 -20.57 15.95
N LYS A 231 -0.18 -19.25 15.88
CA LYS A 231 -1.17 -18.67 14.95
C LYS A 231 -0.66 -18.64 13.51
N ALA A 232 0.63 -18.37 13.30
CA ALA A 232 1.34 -18.52 12.01
C ALA A 232 1.12 -19.89 11.37
N THR A 233 1.12 -20.95 12.19
CA THR A 233 0.88 -22.32 11.72
C THR A 233 -0.59 -22.69 11.58
N ALA A 234 -1.51 -22.00 12.27
CA ALA A 234 -2.94 -22.37 12.30
C ALA A 234 -3.80 -21.65 11.24
N THR A 235 -3.33 -20.53 10.69
CA THR A 235 -4.13 -19.69 9.78
C THR A 235 -3.51 -19.70 8.38
N LEU A 236 -3.96 -20.59 7.49
CA LEU A 236 -3.49 -20.72 6.10
C LEU A 236 -3.87 -19.52 5.18
N GLY A 237 -3.66 -18.27 5.63
CA GLY A 237 -4.16 -17.05 4.96
C GLY A 237 -3.49 -15.73 5.36
N PHE A 238 -2.23 -15.75 5.80
CA PHE A 238 -1.49 -14.56 6.26
C PHE A 238 -1.32 -13.46 5.21
N SER A 239 -1.38 -13.79 3.92
CA SER A 239 -1.10 -12.85 2.83
C SER A 239 -2.09 -11.68 2.74
N ASP A 240 -3.36 -11.88 3.09
CA ASP A 240 -4.38 -10.82 3.03
C ASP A 240 -4.37 -9.92 4.29
N GLN A 241 -3.51 -10.24 5.25
CA GLN A 241 -3.32 -9.51 6.49
C GLN A 241 -2.09 -8.61 6.45
N LEU A 242 -1.19 -8.76 5.47
CA LEU A 242 0.01 -7.96 5.36
C LEU A 242 -0.24 -6.68 4.55
N THR A 243 0.31 -5.56 5.02
CA THR A 243 0.34 -4.28 4.30
C THR A 243 1.17 -4.37 3.02
N GLY A 244 2.21 -5.20 3.03
CA GLY A 244 2.90 -5.55 1.80
C GLY A 244 3.81 -6.76 1.94
N TYR A 245 3.97 -7.51 0.85
CA TYR A 245 4.87 -8.64 0.83
C TYR A 245 5.41 -8.98 -0.55
N ALA A 246 6.52 -9.72 -0.56
CA ALA A 246 7.02 -10.45 -1.72
C ALA A 246 7.16 -11.93 -1.35
N ASN A 247 6.53 -12.83 -2.11
CA ASN A 247 6.53 -14.26 -1.86
C ASN A 247 7.03 -15.04 -3.07
N ALA A 248 8.08 -15.83 -2.89
CA ALA A 248 8.59 -16.71 -3.94
C ALA A 248 8.69 -18.15 -3.43
N SER A 249 8.13 -19.09 -4.19
CA SER A 249 8.11 -20.51 -3.87
C SER A 249 8.54 -21.38 -5.05
N THR A 250 9.29 -22.43 -4.77
CA THR A 250 9.70 -23.43 -5.77
C THR A 250 9.51 -24.82 -5.20
N SER A 251 8.99 -25.73 -6.03
CA SER A 251 9.01 -27.17 -5.81
C SER A 251 9.95 -27.80 -6.84
N ALA A 252 10.89 -28.64 -6.39
CA ALA A 252 11.84 -29.39 -7.22
C ALA A 252 11.86 -30.86 -6.78
N HIS A 253 12.02 -31.79 -7.73
CA HIS A 253 11.98 -33.24 -7.50
C HIS A 253 13.38 -33.88 -7.62
N ASP A 254 13.51 -35.18 -7.31
CA ASP A 254 14.78 -35.92 -7.21
C ASP A 254 15.81 -35.59 -8.31
N GLY A 255 16.91 -34.94 -7.92
CA GLY A 255 18.01 -34.56 -8.82
C GLY A 255 17.91 -33.17 -9.46
N ASP A 256 16.85 -32.41 -9.16
CA ASP A 256 16.58 -31.08 -9.73
C ASP A 256 17.03 -29.92 -8.83
N LEU A 257 17.09 -28.73 -9.43
CA LEU A 257 17.44 -27.48 -8.76
C LEU A 257 16.23 -26.55 -8.60
N GLY A 258 15.90 -26.18 -7.36
CA GLY A 258 14.95 -25.12 -7.03
C GLY A 258 15.64 -23.80 -6.66
N VAL A 259 15.26 -22.69 -7.28
CA VAL A 259 15.77 -21.34 -6.98
C VAL A 259 14.62 -20.37 -6.69
N GLY A 260 14.52 -19.90 -5.45
CA GLY A 260 13.53 -18.90 -5.03
C GLY A 260 14.16 -17.53 -4.70
N GLY A 261 13.51 -16.44 -5.11
CA GLY A 261 13.94 -15.08 -4.76
C GLY A 261 12.77 -14.15 -4.46
N ALA A 262 12.78 -13.48 -3.31
CA ALA A 262 11.76 -12.51 -2.94
C ALA A 262 12.39 -11.17 -2.51
N VAL A 263 11.88 -10.05 -3.03
CA VAL A 263 12.34 -8.71 -2.65
C VAL A 263 11.14 -7.80 -2.40
N SER A 264 11.02 -7.25 -1.20
CA SER A 264 10.03 -6.25 -0.84
C SER A 264 10.76 -4.97 -0.42
N TYR A 265 10.48 -3.86 -1.09
CA TYR A 265 11.00 -2.53 -0.79
C TYR A 265 9.82 -1.56 -0.77
N LEU A 266 9.52 -0.98 0.38
CA LEU A 266 8.45 -0.01 0.53
C LEU A 266 8.98 1.25 1.21
N ASP A 267 8.66 2.40 0.64
CA ASP A 267 9.09 3.71 1.11
C ASP A 267 7.88 4.59 1.35
N PHE A 268 7.76 5.12 2.57
CA PHE A 268 6.68 5.99 2.99
C PHE A 268 7.25 7.34 3.37
N THR A 269 6.89 8.39 2.62
CA THR A 269 7.17 9.78 2.94
C THR A 269 5.89 10.45 3.42
N ASN A 270 5.79 10.73 4.72
CA ASN A 270 4.59 11.27 5.33
C ASN A 270 4.89 12.66 5.92
N ARG A 271 4.01 13.62 5.64
CA ARG A 271 4.12 14.98 6.14
C ARG A 271 2.78 15.49 6.65
N SER A 272 2.77 15.96 7.90
CA SER A 272 1.62 16.61 8.52
C SER A 272 2.06 17.97 9.03
N ARG A 273 1.50 19.05 8.49
CA ARG A 273 1.88 20.43 8.82
C ARG A 273 0.65 21.26 9.18
N ALA A 274 0.65 21.79 10.40
CA ALA A 274 -0.31 22.78 10.86
C ALA A 274 0.41 24.10 11.11
N THR A 275 0.13 25.13 10.30
CA THR A 275 0.88 26.39 10.35
C THR A 275 -0.03 27.60 10.46
N VAL A 276 0.24 28.46 11.45
CA VAL A 276 -0.31 29.81 11.52
C VAL A 276 0.76 30.78 11.01
N GLY A 277 0.41 31.59 10.02
CA GLY A 277 1.29 32.55 9.37
C GLY A 277 1.69 33.72 10.27
N ASP A 278 2.71 34.46 9.84
CA ASP A 278 3.22 35.60 10.60
C ASP A 278 2.21 36.76 10.59
N GLY A 279 2.10 37.47 11.71
CA GLY A 279 1.14 38.55 11.92
C GLY A 279 -0.33 38.12 11.95
N ALA A 280 -0.62 36.81 11.89
CA ALA A 280 -1.98 36.31 12.06
C ALA A 280 -2.42 36.45 13.52
N SER A 281 -3.66 36.89 13.74
CA SER A 281 -4.22 37.13 15.07
C SER A 281 -5.49 36.31 15.28
N VAL A 282 -5.55 35.53 16.34
CA VAL A 282 -6.73 34.75 16.73
C VAL A 282 -7.27 35.30 18.05
N THR A 283 -8.51 35.78 18.02
CA THR A 283 -9.26 36.22 19.20
C THR A 283 -10.41 35.25 19.45
N VAL A 284 -10.40 34.58 20.60
CA VAL A 284 -11.46 33.64 20.99
C VAL A 284 -12.40 34.23 22.03
N ARG A 285 -13.69 33.90 21.92
CA ARG A 285 -14.78 34.25 22.84
C ARG A 285 -15.40 32.95 23.38
N PRO A 286 -14.62 32.10 24.07
CA PRO A 286 -15.06 30.75 24.39
C PRO A 286 -16.21 30.76 25.40
N SER A 287 -17.22 29.93 25.16
CA SER A 287 -18.28 29.67 26.14
C SER A 287 -17.82 28.66 27.21
N THR A 288 -16.75 27.90 26.96
CA THR A 288 -16.17 26.90 27.87
C THR A 288 -14.63 26.84 27.75
N ASN A 289 -13.93 26.64 28.86
CA ASN A 289 -12.46 26.58 28.92
C ASN A 289 -11.89 25.14 28.88
N GLY A 290 -12.55 24.21 28.18
CA GLY A 290 -12.19 22.79 28.17
C GLY A 290 -12.03 22.20 26.77
N THR A 291 -11.84 20.87 26.73
CA THR A 291 -11.80 20.10 25.49
C THR A 291 -13.07 20.31 24.67
N TRP A 292 -12.92 20.48 23.37
CA TRP A 292 -14.03 20.64 22.43
C TRP A 292 -13.71 19.91 21.13
N GLY A 293 -14.72 19.71 20.28
CA GLY A 293 -14.48 19.10 19.00
C GLY A 293 -15.63 19.29 18.02
N VAL A 294 -15.32 19.13 16.75
CA VAL A 294 -16.25 19.29 15.63
C VAL A 294 -16.24 18.02 14.80
N ASP A 295 -17.43 17.51 14.48
CA ASP A 295 -17.56 16.41 13.54
C ASP A 295 -17.34 16.95 12.12
N LEU A 296 -16.37 16.36 11.42
CA LEU A 296 -15.98 16.74 10.08
C LEU A 296 -16.86 16.03 9.04
N ALA A 297 -16.86 16.55 7.81
CA ALA A 297 -17.75 16.05 6.76
C ALA A 297 -17.48 14.58 6.37
N ASN A 298 -16.28 14.06 6.62
CA ASN A 298 -15.93 12.65 6.40
C ASN A 298 -16.32 11.72 7.56
N GLY A 299 -17.05 12.22 8.57
CA GLY A 299 -17.48 11.46 9.74
C GLY A 299 -16.40 11.25 10.80
N THR A 300 -15.21 11.83 10.63
CA THR A 300 -14.19 11.89 11.68
C THR A 300 -14.46 13.06 12.63
N ARG A 301 -13.86 13.02 13.81
CA ARG A 301 -13.97 14.09 14.80
C ARG A 301 -12.63 14.80 14.96
N ALA A 302 -12.64 16.12 14.81
CA ALA A 302 -11.51 16.96 15.18
C ALA A 302 -11.64 17.37 16.64
N ASP A 303 -10.78 16.82 17.50
CA ASP A 303 -10.75 17.12 18.93
C ASP A 303 -9.60 18.08 19.28
N PHE A 304 -9.90 19.03 20.15
CA PHE A 304 -9.01 20.09 20.58
C PHE A 304 -9.03 20.25 22.11
N ASP A 305 -7.85 20.42 22.71
CA ASP A 305 -7.67 20.42 24.16
C ASP A 305 -7.73 21.82 24.80
N ALA A 306 -7.80 22.86 23.98
CA ALA A 306 -7.83 24.26 24.42
C ALA A 306 -8.67 25.13 23.46
N ALA A 307 -9.12 26.30 23.92
CA ALA A 307 -9.93 27.23 23.13
C ALA A 307 -9.24 27.70 21.83
N VAL A 308 -7.90 27.74 21.82
CA VAL A 308 -7.06 27.87 20.63
C VAL A 308 -6.14 26.66 20.62
N HIS A 309 -6.18 25.85 19.57
CA HIS A 309 -5.30 24.69 19.45
C HIS A 309 -4.80 24.52 18.01
N VAL A 310 -3.48 24.41 17.87
CA VAL A 310 -2.80 24.11 16.61
C VAL A 310 -2.10 22.77 16.77
N LYS A 311 -2.48 21.80 15.96
CA LYS A 311 -2.05 20.41 16.12
C LYS A 311 -1.74 19.80 14.76
N ALA A 312 -0.62 19.09 14.69
CA ALA A 312 -0.30 18.19 13.61
C ALA A 312 -0.11 16.79 14.20
N THR A 313 -0.74 15.78 13.59
CA THR A 313 -0.63 14.37 13.99
C THR A 313 -0.25 13.49 12.82
N MET A 314 0.32 12.33 13.18
CA MET A 314 0.66 11.29 12.25
C MET A 314 0.56 9.94 12.94
N GLU A 315 -0.08 9.00 12.27
CA GLU A 315 -0.15 7.59 12.65
C GLU A 315 0.25 6.76 11.45
N THR A 316 1.17 5.82 11.64
CA THR A 316 1.62 4.93 10.58
C THR A 316 1.85 3.55 11.13
N GLU A 317 1.08 2.60 10.64
CA GLU A 317 1.13 1.20 11.06
C GLU A 317 1.16 0.28 9.84
N GLY A 318 1.84 -0.86 9.98
CA GLY A 318 1.83 -1.87 8.92
C GLY A 318 2.57 -3.15 9.29
N ALA A 319 2.26 -4.21 8.54
CA ALA A 319 2.93 -5.51 8.65
C ALA A 319 3.49 -5.90 7.29
N PHE A 320 4.77 -6.28 7.26
CA PHE A 320 5.50 -6.51 6.03
C PHE A 320 6.33 -7.79 6.09
N SER A 321 6.48 -8.48 4.96
CA SER A 321 7.31 -9.67 4.89
C SER A 321 7.91 -9.93 3.51
N ALA A 322 9.04 -10.63 3.45
CA ALA A 322 9.57 -11.19 2.21
C ALA A 322 10.16 -12.57 2.44
N GLY A 323 10.10 -13.43 1.42
CA GLY A 323 10.67 -14.77 1.44
C GLY A 323 9.67 -15.82 1.00
N ASN A 324 9.90 -17.08 1.36
CA ASN A 324 8.86 -18.09 1.24
C ASN A 324 7.96 -18.01 2.48
N LEU A 325 6.78 -17.41 2.32
CA LEU A 325 5.82 -17.22 3.40
C LEU A 325 5.08 -18.50 3.82
N GLY A 326 5.39 -19.65 3.19
CA GLY A 326 4.82 -20.94 3.59
C GLY A 326 3.30 -20.95 3.58
N LEU A 327 2.67 -20.18 2.68
CA LEU A 327 1.21 -19.96 2.64
C LEU A 327 0.40 -21.27 2.50
N THR A 328 1.07 -22.40 2.19
CA THR A 328 0.47 -23.70 1.93
C THR A 328 1.29 -24.90 2.43
N GLY A 329 2.24 -24.73 3.35
CA GLY A 329 2.93 -25.87 3.99
C GLY A 329 4.02 -26.58 3.18
N ASN A 330 4.28 -26.19 1.93
CA ASN A 330 5.50 -26.60 1.22
C ASN A 330 6.59 -25.54 1.47
N GLY A 331 7.58 -25.92 2.28
CA GLY A 331 8.82 -25.17 2.38
C GLY A 331 9.54 -25.12 1.04
N SER A 332 10.50 -24.20 0.90
CA SER A 332 11.48 -24.23 -0.18
C SER A 332 12.42 -25.42 0.07
N GLY A 333 11.94 -26.61 -0.21
CA GLY A 333 12.64 -27.87 0.03
C GLY A 333 12.20 -28.85 -1.04
N GLY A 334 13.17 -29.35 -1.80
CA GLY A 334 12.90 -30.41 -2.74
C GLY A 334 12.64 -31.73 -2.03
N SER A 335 11.91 -32.63 -2.67
CA SER A 335 11.76 -34.00 -2.21
C SER A 335 12.98 -34.83 -2.66
N GLY A 336 13.51 -35.65 -1.74
CA GLY A 336 14.64 -36.56 -1.99
C GLY A 336 15.99 -35.88 -2.26
N ASP A 337 16.71 -36.24 -3.33
CA ASP A 337 18.09 -35.77 -3.66
C ASP A 337 18.13 -34.35 -4.30
N ALA A 338 17.01 -33.64 -4.33
CA ALA A 338 16.87 -32.31 -4.91
C ALA A 338 17.64 -31.22 -4.14
N ALA A 339 18.22 -30.26 -4.86
CA ALA A 339 18.88 -29.09 -4.28
C ALA A 339 17.97 -27.86 -4.34
N SER A 340 17.86 -27.10 -3.24
CA SER A 340 17.12 -25.82 -3.23
C SER A 340 17.97 -24.68 -2.66
N VAL A 341 17.85 -23.49 -3.27
CA VAL A 341 18.43 -22.24 -2.78
C VAL A 341 17.38 -21.13 -2.79
N GLY A 342 17.33 -20.35 -1.72
CA GLY A 342 16.36 -19.28 -1.54
C GLY A 342 17.00 -18.00 -1.01
N GLY A 343 16.57 -16.85 -1.53
CA GLY A 343 16.95 -15.53 -1.03
C GLY A 343 15.72 -14.67 -0.72
N ALA A 344 15.80 -13.91 0.37
CA ALA A 344 14.75 -12.98 0.77
C ALA A 344 15.35 -11.62 1.17
N TYR A 345 14.72 -10.55 0.75
CA TYR A 345 15.06 -9.19 1.15
C TYR A 345 13.78 -8.40 1.46
N ASN A 346 13.72 -7.76 2.62
CA ASN A 346 12.62 -6.89 3.01
C ASN A 346 13.18 -5.59 3.60
N GLN A 347 12.86 -4.46 2.98
CA GLN A 347 13.21 -3.13 3.49
C GLN A 347 11.97 -2.25 3.50
N ILE A 348 11.71 -1.63 4.66
CA ILE A 348 10.61 -0.70 4.85
C ILE A 348 11.17 0.59 5.41
N ASN A 349 10.98 1.69 4.70
CA ASN A 349 11.47 3.01 5.09
C ASN A 349 10.29 3.92 5.45
N PHE A 350 10.47 4.70 6.51
CA PHE A 350 9.54 5.75 6.91
C PHE A 350 10.30 7.07 7.06
N ASP A 351 9.98 8.05 6.21
CA ASP A 351 10.38 9.45 6.36
C ASP A 351 9.17 10.26 6.82
N ASN A 352 9.12 10.54 8.12
CA ASN A 352 7.97 11.13 8.80
C ASN A 352 8.31 12.53 9.32
N SER A 353 7.54 13.53 8.91
CA SER A 353 7.65 14.90 9.40
C SER A 353 6.32 15.40 9.95
N VAL A 354 6.33 15.83 11.22
CA VAL A 354 5.17 16.43 11.89
C VAL A 354 5.57 17.81 12.41
N GLU A 355 4.83 18.84 11.99
CA GLU A 355 5.12 20.22 12.37
C GLU A 355 3.83 20.96 12.75
N ALA A 356 3.79 21.50 13.97
CA ALA A 356 2.82 22.49 14.40
C ALA A 356 3.57 23.79 14.69
N ARG A 357 3.25 24.87 13.96
CA ARG A 357 3.96 26.15 14.07
C ARG A 357 3.00 27.32 14.17
N VAL A 358 3.35 28.27 15.03
CA VAL A 358 2.68 29.57 15.14
C VAL A 358 3.69 30.67 14.81
N GLY A 359 3.37 31.46 13.78
CA GLY A 359 4.13 32.64 13.37
C GLY A 359 4.12 33.75 14.43
N ARG A 360 5.04 34.70 14.29
CA ARG A 360 5.15 35.84 15.21
C ARG A 360 4.23 36.99 14.84
#